data_AF-A0A6B0R6I1-F1
#
_entry.id   AF-A0A6B0R6I1-F1
#
_cell.length_a   1.000
_cell.length_b   1.000
_cell.length_c   1.000
_cell.angle_alpha   90.00
_cell.angle_beta   90.00
_cell.angle_gamma   90.00
#
_symmetry.space_group_name_H-M   'P 1'
#
loop_
_entity.id
_entity.type
_entity.pdbx_description
1 polymer ?
#
loop_
_entity_poly.entity_id
_entity_poly.type
_entity_poly.pdbx_seq_one_letter_code
_entity_poly.pdbx_strand_id
1 'polypeptide(L)'
;MRRSESTYTVNSTGRRGGSTQSRAPPGRGRDPGGGTLRPAASLPHIAKARKEAGRGASKSPCMLVALRPTNMDRERDKFFQSHYTYNPQFEYQEPMPMAVLEKYCEASGQFIHQAVGIIEAVLEKFGTYEHFEAATGGQLLTKCQIWSIVRRYMQKEGCVGEVVVQLSEDLLSQAVMMVENSRPTLAINLTGARQYWLEGMLRHEIGTHYLRGVNNARQPWHSAEGRQQYGLRPANPTEEGLASLHSVLFRKQPFLWRAALLYYTIHRAARMSFRQLFQDLARYVQDADVRWEYCVRAKRGQTDTSLPGCFSKDQVYLDGILRILRHRQTIDFPLLTSLGKVSYEDVDHLRPHGVLDNTRVPHFMQDLARYRQQLEHIMTTNRLDEAELGRLLPD
;
A
#
# COMPACT_ATOMS: atom_id res chain seq x y z
N MET A 1 19.98 48.43 28.15
CA MET A 1 19.00 49.19 28.97
C MET A 1 17.65 49.09 28.27
N ARG A 2 16.54 48.85 29.01
CA ARG A 2 15.09 48.97 28.68
C ARG A 2 14.66 48.85 27.19
N ARG A 3 13.86 47.85 26.80
CA ARG A 3 12.36 47.85 26.85
C ARG A 3 11.73 49.17 26.35
N SER A 4 10.81 49.06 25.39
CA SER A 4 9.39 49.40 25.65
C SER A 4 8.48 48.97 24.49
N GLU A 5 7.34 48.38 24.84
CA GLU A 5 6.15 48.26 23.98
C GLU A 5 5.45 49.63 23.89
N SER A 6 4.54 49.82 22.93
CA SER A 6 3.47 50.83 23.04
C SER A 6 2.23 50.40 22.28
N THR A 7 1.15 50.24 23.05
CA THR A 7 -0.23 49.96 22.65
C THR A 7 -0.92 51.20 22.07
N TYR A 8 -2.02 51.02 21.34
CA TYR A 8 -3.02 52.09 21.15
C TYR A 8 -4.45 51.63 21.49
N THR A 9 -5.20 52.58 22.06
CA THR A 9 -6.55 52.50 22.65
C THR A 9 -7.67 52.46 21.58
N VAL A 10 -8.81 51.77 21.74
CA VAL A 10 -9.95 51.89 22.69
C VAL A 10 -10.85 53.13 22.49
N ASN A 11 -12.11 52.88 22.09
CA ASN A 11 -13.35 53.50 22.65
C ASN A 11 -14.58 52.66 22.17
N SER A 12 -15.48 52.17 23.04
CA SER A 12 -16.61 52.85 23.74
C SER A 12 -17.78 53.15 22.78
N THR A 13 -19.06 52.81 22.99
CA THR A 13 -19.93 52.54 24.19
C THR A 13 -20.97 51.41 23.89
N GLY A 14 -21.92 50.98 24.76
CA GLY A 14 -22.06 51.07 26.22
C GLY A 14 -23.50 51.14 26.81
N ARG A 15 -24.00 50.02 27.41
CA ARG A 15 -25.17 49.88 28.37
C ARG A 15 -26.62 50.00 27.80
N ARG A 16 -27.71 49.42 28.37
CA ARG A 16 -27.96 48.57 29.58
C ARG A 16 -29.37 47.90 29.57
N GLY A 17 -29.54 46.78 30.30
CA GLY A 17 -30.80 46.31 30.93
C GLY A 17 -31.71 45.36 30.12
N GLY A 18 -32.38 44.35 30.68
CA GLY A 18 -32.32 43.75 32.04
C GLY A 18 -33.41 42.67 32.28
N SER A 19 -33.08 41.58 33.01
CA SER A 19 -33.96 40.51 33.61
C SER A 19 -35.09 39.88 32.77
N THR A 20 -35.27 38.55 32.72
CA THR A 20 -35.71 37.69 33.84
C THR A 20 -35.30 36.19 33.72
N GLN A 21 -35.67 35.38 34.71
CA GLN A 21 -35.22 34.02 35.03
C GLN A 21 -35.75 32.90 34.10
N SER A 22 -35.01 31.78 33.97
CA SER A 22 -35.50 30.40 34.25
C SER A 22 -34.51 29.25 33.96
N ARG A 23 -34.31 28.38 34.97
CA ARG A 23 -33.97 26.92 34.96
C ARG A 23 -33.03 26.29 33.91
N ALA A 24 -32.00 25.60 34.42
CA ALA A 24 -31.33 24.43 33.80
C ALA A 24 -32.07 23.11 34.18
N PRO A 25 -31.79 21.90 33.61
CA PRO A 25 -30.48 21.20 33.73
C PRO A 25 -30.09 20.41 32.43
N PRO A 26 -29.31 19.29 32.40
CA PRO A 26 -28.10 19.24 31.57
C PRO A 26 -28.11 18.21 30.41
N GLY A 27 -27.33 18.47 29.34
CA GLY A 27 -27.30 17.64 28.13
C GLY A 27 -25.89 17.37 27.57
N ARG A 28 -25.37 16.18 27.92
CA ARG A 28 -24.20 15.46 27.37
C ARG A 28 -23.55 16.02 26.08
N GLY A 29 -22.26 16.31 26.15
CA GLY A 29 -21.40 16.40 24.96
C GLY A 29 -21.38 15.07 24.19
N ARG A 30 -21.23 15.17 22.87
CA ARG A 30 -21.03 14.03 21.96
C ARG A 30 -19.93 14.38 20.98
N ASP A 31 -18.81 13.67 21.07
CA ASP A 31 -17.79 13.66 20.02
C ASP A 31 -18.37 13.06 18.73
N PRO A 32 -18.11 13.65 17.55
CA PRO A 32 -18.39 13.02 16.26
C PRO A 32 -17.28 12.02 15.93
N GLY A 33 -17.35 10.83 16.51
CA GLY A 33 -16.34 9.79 16.35
C GLY A 33 -16.43 8.97 15.06
N GLY A 34 -15.27 8.46 14.62
CA GLY A 34 -15.15 7.06 14.16
C GLY A 34 -15.69 6.69 12.78
N GLY A 35 -15.14 7.27 11.71
CA GLY A 35 -15.21 6.64 10.39
C GLY A 35 -14.43 5.31 10.37
N THR A 36 -15.02 4.24 9.85
CA THR A 36 -14.39 2.89 9.81
C THR A 36 -13.84 2.57 8.41
N LEU A 37 -12.53 2.29 8.34
CA LEU A 37 -11.74 2.23 7.09
C LEU A 37 -11.69 0.83 6.45
N ARG A 38 -11.54 0.76 5.10
CA ARG A 38 -11.48 -0.49 4.29
C ARG A 38 -10.55 -0.39 3.05
N PRO A 39 -9.47 -1.20 2.94
CA PRO A 39 -8.58 -1.28 1.77
C PRO A 39 -9.22 -1.80 0.49
N ALA A 40 -8.75 -1.26 -0.62
CA ALA A 40 -9.08 -1.72 -1.97
C ALA A 40 -8.45 -3.08 -2.33
N ALA A 41 -7.43 -3.54 -1.59
CA ALA A 41 -6.88 -4.90 -1.66
C ALA A 41 -7.84 -5.98 -1.10
N SER A 42 -9.05 -5.59 -0.68
CA SER A 42 -10.09 -6.46 -0.14
C SER A 42 -11.48 -5.94 -0.54
N LEU A 43 -11.73 -5.77 -1.84
CA LEU A 43 -13.07 -5.48 -2.37
C LEU A 43 -13.80 -6.80 -2.73
N PRO A 44 -14.70 -7.31 -1.88
CA PRO A 44 -15.83 -8.07 -2.37
C PRO A 44 -16.77 -7.13 -3.13
N HIS A 45 -16.97 -7.45 -4.40
CA HIS A 45 -18.18 -7.26 -5.21
C HIS A 45 -19.17 -6.16 -4.77
N ILE A 46 -19.19 -5.04 -5.51
CA ILE A 46 -20.34 -4.13 -5.52
C ILE A 46 -21.43 -4.76 -6.40
N ALA A 47 -22.17 -5.71 -5.85
CA ALA A 47 -23.44 -6.16 -6.38
C ALA A 47 -24.58 -5.43 -5.64
N LYS A 48 -25.48 -4.76 -6.38
CA LYS A 48 -26.71 -4.18 -5.82
C LYS A 48 -27.72 -5.30 -5.56
N ALA A 49 -27.71 -5.89 -4.37
CA ALA A 49 -28.84 -6.66 -3.85
C ALA A 49 -29.85 -5.72 -3.14
N ARG A 50 -31.15 -5.93 -3.38
CA ARG A 50 -32.22 -5.21 -2.66
C ARG A 50 -32.20 -5.57 -1.17
N LYS A 51 -32.57 -4.61 -0.31
CA LYS A 51 -32.76 -4.85 1.12
C LYS A 51 -33.87 -5.87 1.37
N GLU A 52 -33.59 -6.85 2.22
CA GLU A 52 -34.53 -7.27 3.25
C GLU A 52 -33.93 -6.95 4.63
N ALA A 53 -34.79 -6.68 5.61
CA ALA A 53 -34.39 -6.09 6.89
C ALA A 53 -34.26 -7.15 7.99
N GLY A 54 -33.05 -7.39 8.50
CA GLY A 54 -32.83 -8.34 9.58
C GLY A 54 -31.48 -8.22 10.29
N ARG A 55 -31.51 -7.59 11.48
CA ARG A 55 -30.48 -7.59 12.54
C ARG A 55 -29.09 -7.00 12.17
N GLY A 56 -28.52 -6.23 13.09
CA GLY A 56 -27.32 -5.44 12.84
C GLY A 56 -26.05 -6.28 12.80
N ALA A 57 -25.56 -6.60 11.59
CA ALA A 57 -24.20 -7.08 11.40
C ALA A 57 -23.20 -5.97 11.77
N SER A 58 -22.40 -6.18 12.82
CA SER A 58 -21.25 -5.31 13.10
C SER A 58 -20.29 -5.38 11.91
N LYS A 59 -19.89 -4.22 11.40
CA LYS A 59 -19.04 -4.15 10.20
C LYS A 59 -17.60 -4.44 10.59
N SER A 60 -17.14 -5.67 10.40
CA SER A 60 -15.73 -6.03 10.62
C SER A 60 -14.80 -5.06 9.88
N PRO A 61 -13.73 -4.57 10.54
CA PRO A 61 -12.78 -3.67 9.92
C PRO A 61 -11.97 -4.36 8.82
N CYS A 62 -11.37 -3.53 7.99
CA CYS A 62 -10.17 -3.83 7.21
C CYS A 62 -9.27 -4.94 7.81
N MET A 63 -8.92 -5.96 7.01
CA MET A 63 -7.96 -7.01 7.36
C MET A 63 -6.64 -6.47 7.93
N LEU A 64 -6.06 -5.44 7.31
CA LEU A 64 -4.75 -4.89 7.71
C LEU A 64 -4.82 -3.94 8.92
N VAL A 65 -6.02 -3.48 9.30
CA VAL A 65 -6.28 -2.69 10.52
C VAL A 65 -6.62 -3.61 11.67
N ALA A 66 -7.41 -4.67 11.44
CA ALA A 66 -7.63 -5.74 12.42
C ALA A 66 -6.30 -6.37 12.87
N LEU A 67 -5.34 -6.49 11.95
CA LEU A 67 -3.99 -6.97 12.20
C LEU A 67 -2.97 -5.85 12.48
N ARG A 68 -3.37 -4.66 12.94
CA ARG A 68 -2.46 -3.68 13.54
C ARG A 68 -2.40 -3.95 15.05
N PRO A 69 -1.21 -4.08 15.68
CA PRO A 69 -1.13 -4.22 17.13
C PRO A 69 -1.72 -2.97 17.82
N THR A 70 -2.53 -3.15 18.85
CA THR A 70 -3.12 -2.07 19.63
C THR A 70 -2.08 -1.39 20.54
N ASN A 71 -1.04 -2.13 20.93
CA ASN A 71 0.05 -1.67 21.77
C ASN A 71 1.35 -1.34 21.00
N MET A 72 1.28 -1.22 19.67
CA MET A 72 2.45 -1.11 18.77
C MET A 72 3.46 -0.04 19.20
N ASP A 73 2.99 1.17 19.52
CA ASP A 73 3.85 2.31 19.85
C ASP A 73 4.49 2.14 21.24
N ARG A 74 3.75 1.58 22.20
CA ARG A 74 4.25 1.21 23.54
C ARG A 74 5.35 0.13 23.46
N GLU A 75 5.18 -0.85 22.58
CA GLU A 75 6.20 -1.89 22.35
C GLU A 75 7.42 -1.34 21.58
N ARG A 76 7.23 -0.38 20.67
CA ARG A 76 8.34 0.34 20.03
C ARG A 76 9.17 1.08 21.07
N ASP A 77 8.54 1.90 21.91
CA ASP A 77 9.23 2.70 22.93
C ASP A 77 10.06 1.81 23.86
N LYS A 78 9.47 0.75 24.40
CA LYS A 78 10.19 -0.26 25.20
C LYS A 78 11.36 -0.88 24.42
N PHE A 79 11.15 -1.26 23.16
CA PHE A 79 12.17 -1.98 22.38
C PHE A 79 13.41 -1.12 22.14
N PHE A 80 13.20 0.16 21.84
CA PHE A 80 14.27 1.15 21.68
C PHE A 80 14.94 1.47 23.02
N GLN A 81 14.17 1.67 24.11
CA GLN A 81 14.70 1.86 25.46
C GLN A 81 15.53 0.66 25.96
N SER A 82 15.17 -0.56 25.54
CA SER A 82 15.93 -1.78 25.87
C SER A 82 17.25 -1.92 25.09
N HIS A 83 17.59 -0.96 24.21
CA HIS A 83 18.66 -1.10 23.21
C HIS A 83 18.50 -2.36 22.35
N TYR A 84 17.26 -2.64 21.91
CA TYR A 84 16.91 -3.75 21.02
C TYR A 84 17.19 -5.15 21.61
N THR A 85 17.05 -5.31 22.95
CA THR A 85 17.44 -6.56 23.65
C THR A 85 16.30 -7.53 23.96
N TYR A 86 15.03 -7.11 23.96
CA TYR A 86 13.87 -8.01 24.14
C TYR A 86 13.06 -8.18 22.85
N ASN A 87 12.10 -9.12 22.83
CA ASN A 87 11.15 -9.32 21.72
C ASN A 87 9.79 -8.70 22.05
N PRO A 88 9.29 -7.72 21.27
CA PRO A 88 7.95 -7.14 21.40
C PRO A 88 6.85 -8.17 21.63
N GLN A 89 5.89 -7.84 22.50
CA GLN A 89 4.74 -8.68 22.78
C GLN A 89 3.49 -7.94 22.30
N PHE A 90 2.97 -8.32 21.13
CA PHE A 90 1.91 -7.56 20.46
C PHE A 90 0.52 -7.98 20.94
N GLU A 91 -0.31 -6.97 21.24
CA GLU A 91 -1.72 -7.15 21.56
C GLU A 91 -2.56 -6.83 20.31
N TYR A 92 -3.59 -7.63 20.03
CA TYR A 92 -4.49 -7.45 18.89
C TYR A 92 -5.95 -7.35 19.35
N GLN A 93 -6.81 -6.77 18.50
CA GLN A 93 -8.23 -6.67 18.77
C GLN A 93 -8.95 -7.98 18.38
N GLU A 94 -9.61 -8.61 19.34
CA GLU A 94 -10.43 -9.80 19.09
C GLU A 94 -11.80 -9.45 18.47
N PRO A 95 -12.40 -10.34 17.64
CA PRO A 95 -11.86 -11.63 17.21
C PRO A 95 -10.78 -11.50 16.11
N MET A 96 -9.64 -12.16 16.29
CA MET A 96 -8.60 -12.22 15.25
C MET A 96 -9.03 -13.02 14.01
N PRO A 97 -8.64 -12.58 12.79
CA PRO A 97 -9.03 -13.24 11.55
C PRO A 97 -8.18 -14.49 11.25
N MET A 98 -8.38 -15.57 12.01
CA MET A 98 -7.54 -16.79 11.96
C MET A 98 -7.33 -17.36 10.55
N ALA A 99 -8.39 -17.50 9.74
CA ALA A 99 -8.27 -17.99 8.35
C ALA A 99 -7.37 -17.11 7.44
N VAL A 100 -7.16 -15.83 7.80
CA VAL A 100 -6.20 -14.96 7.12
C VAL A 100 -4.78 -15.21 7.61
N LEU A 101 -4.59 -15.45 8.90
CA LEU A 101 -3.30 -15.77 9.49
C LEU A 101 -2.79 -17.12 8.97
N GLU A 102 -3.65 -18.14 8.95
CA GLU A 102 -3.38 -19.46 8.35
C GLU A 102 -3.00 -19.35 6.87
N LYS A 103 -3.70 -18.51 6.09
CA LYS A 103 -3.38 -18.29 4.67
C LYS A 103 -1.98 -17.68 4.44
N TYR A 104 -1.44 -16.93 5.40
CA TYR A 104 -0.19 -16.19 5.26
C TYR A 104 0.86 -16.56 6.32
N CYS A 105 0.78 -17.74 6.95
CA CYS A 105 1.76 -18.13 7.98
C CYS A 105 3.09 -18.65 7.38
N GLU A 106 3.06 -19.20 6.16
CA GLU A 106 4.22 -19.77 5.48
C GLU A 106 4.89 -18.77 4.53
N ALA A 107 6.23 -18.69 4.59
CA ALA A 107 7.05 -17.90 3.67
C ALA A 107 7.56 -18.74 2.50
N SER A 108 7.38 -18.24 1.27
CA SER A 108 8.04 -18.80 0.09
C SER A 108 9.55 -18.51 0.10
N GLY A 109 10.33 -19.44 -0.46
CA GLY A 109 11.75 -19.25 -0.77
C GLY A 109 12.07 -19.10 -2.26
N GLN A 110 11.06 -19.22 -3.14
CA GLN A 110 11.24 -19.34 -4.59
C GLN A 110 12.10 -18.23 -5.22
N PHE A 111 11.99 -16.99 -4.71
CA PHE A 111 12.69 -15.81 -5.24
C PHE A 111 13.70 -15.21 -4.27
N ILE A 112 14.21 -15.99 -3.30
CA ILE A 112 15.15 -15.45 -2.30
C ILE A 112 16.47 -14.99 -2.94
N HIS A 113 16.94 -15.67 -3.98
CA HIS A 113 18.15 -15.29 -4.72
C HIS A 113 17.95 -13.97 -5.47
N GLN A 114 16.82 -13.77 -6.14
CA GLN A 114 16.48 -12.52 -6.85
C GLN A 114 16.31 -11.37 -5.85
N ALA A 115 15.67 -11.63 -4.70
CA ALA A 115 15.53 -10.65 -3.63
C ALA A 115 16.91 -10.18 -3.10
N VAL A 116 17.82 -11.11 -2.81
CA VAL A 116 19.18 -10.78 -2.35
C VAL A 116 19.96 -10.05 -3.45
N GLY A 117 19.95 -10.53 -4.69
CA GLY A 117 20.66 -9.88 -5.81
C GLY A 117 20.19 -8.45 -6.08
N ILE A 118 18.89 -8.15 -5.94
CA ILE A 118 18.35 -6.78 -6.04
C ILE A 118 18.86 -5.90 -4.88
N ILE A 119 18.89 -6.42 -3.66
CA ILE A 119 19.41 -5.70 -2.47
C ILE A 119 20.90 -5.40 -2.66
N GLU A 120 21.68 -6.39 -3.06
CA GLU A 120 23.13 -6.25 -3.30
C GLU A 120 23.43 -5.27 -4.44
N ALA A 121 22.69 -5.31 -5.55
CA ALA A 121 22.85 -4.37 -6.66
C ALA A 121 22.57 -2.90 -6.28
N VAL A 122 21.70 -2.66 -5.28
CA VAL A 122 21.51 -1.32 -4.70
C VAL A 122 22.68 -0.94 -3.79
N LEU A 123 23.12 -1.84 -2.92
CA LEU A 123 24.18 -1.56 -1.95
C LEU A 123 25.56 -1.39 -2.63
N GLU A 124 25.84 -2.12 -3.70
CA GLU A 124 27.04 -1.91 -4.54
C GLU A 124 27.07 -0.49 -5.13
N LYS A 125 25.90 0.08 -5.47
CA LYS A 125 25.77 1.37 -6.16
C LYS A 125 25.65 2.58 -5.22
N PHE A 126 25.07 2.40 -4.04
CA PHE A 126 24.75 3.48 -3.09
C PHE A 126 25.41 3.31 -1.72
N GLY A 127 26.00 2.14 -1.42
CA GLY A 127 26.58 1.79 -0.12
C GLY A 127 25.54 1.43 0.95
N THR A 128 24.45 2.19 1.06
CA THR A 128 23.41 2.02 2.09
C THR A 128 22.00 2.24 1.53
N TYR A 129 20.99 1.77 2.25
CA TYR A 129 19.58 2.09 1.95
C TYR A 129 19.33 3.60 1.98
N GLU A 130 19.89 4.28 2.97
CA GLU A 130 19.63 5.69 3.26
C GLU A 130 20.18 6.59 2.13
N HIS A 131 21.36 6.24 1.58
CA HIS A 131 21.88 6.89 0.39
C HIS A 131 21.04 6.61 -0.86
N PHE A 132 20.55 5.38 -1.04
CA PHE A 132 19.63 5.04 -2.13
C PHE A 132 18.31 5.83 -2.04
N GLU A 133 17.72 5.92 -0.84
CA GLU A 133 16.50 6.69 -0.58
C GLU A 133 16.71 8.19 -0.83
N ALA A 134 17.79 8.77 -0.30
CA ALA A 134 18.12 10.18 -0.51
C ALA A 134 18.35 10.50 -2.00
N ALA A 135 19.16 9.68 -2.70
CA ALA A 135 19.53 9.90 -4.09
C ALA A 135 18.39 9.65 -5.09
N THR A 136 17.49 8.69 -4.81
CA THR A 136 16.42 8.30 -5.76
C THR A 136 15.03 8.79 -5.38
N GLY A 137 14.78 9.11 -4.10
CA GLY A 137 13.52 9.70 -3.63
C GLY A 137 13.52 11.23 -3.67
N GLY A 138 14.67 11.85 -3.42
CA GLY A 138 14.77 13.31 -3.29
C GLY A 138 14.13 13.83 -2.00
N GLN A 139 13.81 15.12 -1.98
CA GLN A 139 13.32 15.82 -0.80
C GLN A 139 11.91 15.37 -0.40
N LEU A 140 11.60 15.46 0.90
CA LEU A 140 10.24 15.33 1.42
C LEU A 140 9.38 16.50 0.93
N LEU A 141 8.12 16.20 0.61
CA LEU A 141 7.18 17.15 0.03
C LEU A 141 6.29 17.79 1.10
N THR A 142 6.07 19.10 0.98
CA THR A 142 5.05 19.80 1.77
C THR A 142 3.64 19.39 1.34
N LYS A 143 2.65 19.56 2.23
CA LYS A 143 1.22 19.33 1.95
C LYS A 143 0.79 19.97 0.62
N CYS A 144 1.20 21.21 0.36
CA CYS A 144 0.88 21.94 -0.88
C CYS A 144 1.48 21.31 -2.14
N GLN A 145 2.72 20.82 -2.08
CA GLN A 145 3.37 20.14 -3.22
C GLN A 145 2.70 18.79 -3.50
N ILE A 146 2.39 18.00 -2.46
CA ILE A 146 1.66 16.74 -2.59
C ILE A 146 0.32 17.00 -3.30
N TRP A 147 -0.48 17.95 -2.80
CA TRP A 147 -1.77 18.31 -3.41
C TRP A 147 -1.66 18.75 -4.87
N SER A 148 -0.63 19.51 -5.23
CA SER A 148 -0.38 19.96 -6.61
C SER A 148 -0.06 18.80 -7.55
N ILE A 149 0.81 17.88 -7.12
CA ILE A 149 1.19 16.69 -7.89
C ILE A 149 0.00 15.73 -8.05
N VAL A 150 -0.72 15.45 -6.97
CA VAL A 150 -1.90 14.57 -6.98
C VAL A 150 -2.99 15.13 -7.91
N ARG A 151 -3.31 16.42 -7.81
CA ARG A 151 -4.30 17.06 -8.69
C ARG A 151 -3.90 16.95 -10.16
N ARG A 152 -2.63 17.21 -10.48
CA ARG A 152 -2.11 17.09 -11.85
C ARG A 152 -2.18 15.66 -12.37
N TYR A 153 -1.86 14.67 -11.53
CA TYR A 153 -1.97 13.26 -11.90
C TYR A 153 -3.43 12.87 -12.18
N MET A 154 -4.36 13.24 -11.30
CA MET A 154 -5.79 12.97 -11.49
C MET A 154 -6.38 13.67 -12.71
N GLN A 155 -5.84 14.83 -13.10
CA GLN A 155 -6.18 15.50 -14.37
C GLN A 155 -5.71 14.68 -15.58
N LYS A 156 -4.46 14.16 -15.58
CA LYS A 156 -3.94 13.29 -16.66
C LYS A 156 -4.78 12.02 -16.85
N GLU A 157 -5.18 11.38 -15.76
CA GLU A 157 -5.98 10.13 -15.80
C GLU A 157 -7.50 10.37 -15.93
N GLY A 158 -7.94 11.63 -15.99
CA GLY A 158 -9.35 12.01 -16.09
C GLY A 158 -10.21 11.59 -14.90
N CYS A 159 -9.66 11.53 -13.67
CA CYS A 159 -10.36 11.07 -12.46
C CYS A 159 -10.59 12.15 -11.39
N VAL A 160 -10.53 13.42 -11.76
CA VAL A 160 -10.74 14.56 -10.84
C VAL A 160 -12.13 14.49 -10.20
N GLY A 161 -12.17 14.45 -8.86
CA GLY A 161 -13.41 14.36 -8.08
C GLY A 161 -13.93 12.94 -7.84
N GLU A 162 -13.48 11.96 -8.63
CA GLU A 162 -13.86 10.54 -8.46
C GLU A 162 -13.19 9.91 -7.23
N VAL A 163 -11.92 10.25 -6.99
CA VAL A 163 -11.12 9.79 -5.84
C VAL A 163 -10.99 10.91 -4.80
N VAL A 164 -11.33 10.63 -3.54
CA VAL A 164 -11.03 11.48 -2.39
C VAL A 164 -9.57 11.25 -1.99
N VAL A 165 -8.86 12.30 -1.60
CA VAL A 165 -7.46 12.18 -1.14
C VAL A 165 -7.37 12.67 0.29
N GLN A 166 -6.64 11.93 1.12
CA GLN A 166 -6.39 12.23 2.53
C GLN A 166 -4.88 12.14 2.79
N LEU A 167 -4.36 12.98 3.67
CA LEU A 167 -2.97 12.92 4.13
C LEU A 167 -2.98 12.46 5.59
N SER A 168 -2.18 11.46 5.93
CA SER A 168 -2.08 10.88 7.28
C SER A 168 -0.61 10.69 7.64
N GLU A 169 -0.30 10.69 8.94
CA GLU A 169 1.03 10.41 9.48
C GLU A 169 1.10 8.99 10.08
N ASP A 170 -0.04 8.30 10.21
CA ASP A 170 -0.19 7.03 10.93
C ASP A 170 -0.12 5.76 10.06
N LEU A 171 0.15 5.91 8.76
CA LEU A 171 0.11 4.80 7.79
C LEU A 171 1.40 3.97 7.79
N LEU A 172 1.29 2.67 8.08
CA LEU A 172 2.37 1.67 7.92
C LEU A 172 2.74 1.36 6.45
N SER A 173 2.17 2.10 5.50
CA SER A 173 2.44 2.04 4.06
C SER A 173 2.54 3.46 3.50
N GLN A 174 3.26 3.61 2.39
CA GLN A 174 3.45 4.90 1.72
C GLN A 174 2.13 5.53 1.25
N ALA A 175 1.17 4.69 0.87
CA ALA A 175 -0.22 5.05 0.65
C ALA A 175 -1.12 3.83 0.85
N VAL A 176 -2.42 4.02 0.72
CA VAL A 176 -3.42 2.95 0.54
C VAL A 176 -4.66 3.50 -0.16
N MET A 177 -5.08 2.88 -1.27
CA MET A 177 -6.42 3.04 -1.82
C MET A 177 -7.45 2.29 -0.97
N MET A 178 -8.56 2.96 -0.67
CA MET A 178 -9.65 2.48 0.19
C MET A 178 -11.01 2.79 -0.45
N VAL A 179 -12.08 2.22 0.09
CA VAL A 179 -13.45 2.68 -0.20
C VAL A 179 -14.13 3.09 1.11
N GLU A 180 -14.34 4.39 1.28
CA GLU A 180 -14.95 5.01 2.45
C GLU A 180 -16.29 5.65 2.02
N ASN A 181 -17.39 5.30 2.70
CA ASN A 181 -18.73 5.82 2.39
C ASN A 181 -19.11 5.72 0.89
N SER A 182 -18.78 4.58 0.27
CA SER A 182 -18.97 4.30 -1.16
C SER A 182 -18.16 5.20 -2.13
N ARG A 183 -17.18 5.95 -1.63
CA ARG A 183 -16.23 6.72 -2.44
C ARG A 183 -14.84 6.08 -2.39
N PRO A 184 -14.11 5.99 -3.52
CA PRO A 184 -12.69 5.71 -3.51
C PRO A 184 -11.93 6.79 -2.73
N THR A 185 -11.12 6.38 -1.77
CA THR A 185 -10.31 7.27 -0.93
C THR A 185 -8.86 6.82 -0.95
N LEU A 186 -7.96 7.67 -1.43
CA LEU A 186 -6.51 7.48 -1.37
C LEU A 186 -5.96 8.18 -0.11
N ALA A 187 -5.49 7.41 0.87
CA ALA A 187 -4.73 7.95 1.98
C ALA A 187 -3.23 7.88 1.66
N ILE A 188 -2.51 9.00 1.81
CA ILE A 188 -1.06 9.13 1.52
C ILE A 188 -0.32 9.38 2.83
N ASN A 189 0.79 8.68 3.05
CA ASN A 189 1.66 8.96 4.20
C ASN A 189 2.45 10.25 3.95
N LEU A 190 2.25 11.24 4.82
CA LEU A 190 2.93 12.53 4.76
C LEU A 190 4.45 12.40 4.95
N THR A 191 4.91 11.57 5.89
CA THR A 191 6.32 11.46 6.25
C THR A 191 7.14 10.69 5.21
N GLY A 192 6.48 9.90 4.36
CA GLY A 192 7.12 9.16 3.26
C GLY A 192 7.01 9.83 1.88
N ALA A 193 6.24 10.90 1.72
CA ALA A 193 5.97 11.53 0.43
C ALA A 193 7.20 12.27 -0.14
N ARG A 194 8.03 11.57 -0.91
CA ARG A 194 9.25 12.09 -1.55
C ARG A 194 9.06 12.52 -3.01
N GLN A 195 9.77 13.58 -3.41
CA GLN A 195 9.65 14.28 -4.70
C GLN A 195 9.64 13.36 -5.94
N TYR A 196 10.59 12.42 -6.04
CA TYR A 196 10.76 11.55 -7.20
C TYR A 196 10.00 10.22 -7.09
N TRP A 197 9.38 9.95 -5.94
CA TRP A 197 8.62 8.70 -5.70
C TRP A 197 7.10 8.92 -5.73
N LEU A 198 6.59 10.12 -5.43
CA LEU A 198 5.15 10.37 -5.30
C LEU A 198 4.36 10.04 -6.57
N GLU A 199 4.84 10.41 -7.77
CA GLU A 199 4.14 10.06 -9.02
C GLU A 199 4.16 8.54 -9.31
N GLY A 200 5.17 7.82 -8.81
CA GLY A 200 5.18 6.36 -8.82
C GLY A 200 4.13 5.74 -7.89
N MET A 201 3.98 6.28 -6.68
CA MET A 201 2.88 5.89 -5.78
C MET A 201 1.51 6.15 -6.43
N LEU A 202 1.34 7.27 -7.13
CA LEU A 202 0.08 7.54 -7.84
C LEU A 202 -0.18 6.59 -9.01
N ARG A 203 0.86 6.13 -9.71
CA ARG A 203 0.74 5.03 -10.69
C ARG A 203 0.36 3.69 -10.05
N HIS A 204 0.83 3.39 -8.84
CA HIS A 204 0.46 2.21 -8.06
C HIS A 204 -1.04 2.28 -7.67
N GLU A 205 -1.43 3.30 -6.92
CA GLU A 205 -2.77 3.38 -6.32
C GLU A 205 -3.87 3.79 -7.30
N ILE A 206 -3.64 4.86 -8.08
CA ILE A 206 -4.62 5.37 -9.04
C ILE A 206 -4.43 4.67 -10.39
N GLY A 207 -3.22 4.74 -10.93
CA GLY A 207 -2.88 4.20 -12.24
C GLY A 207 -3.07 2.68 -12.39
N THR A 208 -3.04 1.93 -11.29
CA THR A 208 -3.25 0.47 -11.31
C THR A 208 -4.53 0.09 -10.58
N HIS A 209 -4.54 0.18 -9.24
CA HIS A 209 -5.65 -0.40 -8.45
C HIS A 209 -7.00 0.28 -8.70
N TYR A 210 -7.03 1.60 -8.83
CA TYR A 210 -8.26 2.34 -9.10
C TYR A 210 -8.76 2.09 -10.53
N LEU A 211 -7.94 2.37 -11.55
CA LEU A 211 -8.37 2.26 -12.95
C LEU A 211 -8.73 0.81 -13.34
N ARG A 212 -7.94 -0.20 -12.91
CA ARG A 212 -8.31 -1.62 -13.10
C ARG A 212 -9.55 -1.98 -12.29
N GLY A 213 -9.79 -1.36 -11.14
CA GLY A 213 -11.05 -1.49 -10.37
C GLY A 213 -12.26 -0.94 -11.12
N VAL A 214 -12.14 0.24 -11.75
CA VAL A 214 -13.19 0.85 -12.59
C VAL A 214 -13.50 -0.02 -13.80
N ASN A 215 -12.47 -0.54 -14.49
CA ASN A 215 -12.65 -1.46 -15.61
C ASN A 215 -13.30 -2.78 -15.15
N ASN A 216 -12.81 -3.37 -14.05
CA ASN A 216 -13.35 -4.61 -13.48
C ASN A 216 -14.84 -4.50 -13.15
N ALA A 217 -15.31 -3.35 -12.65
CA ALA A 217 -16.71 -3.14 -12.28
C ALA A 217 -17.70 -3.24 -13.45
N ARG A 218 -17.22 -3.24 -14.71
CA ARG A 218 -18.03 -3.43 -15.92
C ARG A 218 -18.01 -4.85 -16.49
N GLN A 219 -17.14 -5.71 -15.97
CA GLN A 219 -16.91 -7.03 -16.56
C GLN A 219 -17.93 -8.07 -16.07
N PRO A 220 -18.21 -9.13 -16.85
CA PRO A 220 -19.03 -10.26 -16.40
C PRO A 220 -18.53 -10.89 -15.09
N TRP A 221 -17.21 -10.96 -14.91
CA TRP A 221 -16.53 -11.46 -13.71
C TRP A 221 -16.33 -10.42 -12.58
N HIS A 222 -17.10 -9.32 -12.58
CA HIS A 222 -17.06 -8.35 -11.49
C HIS A 222 -17.60 -8.91 -10.15
N SER A 223 -18.40 -9.99 -10.18
CA SER A 223 -18.99 -10.69 -9.03
C SER A 223 -18.27 -12.01 -8.72
N ALA A 224 -18.48 -12.62 -7.54
CA ALA A 224 -17.82 -13.88 -7.16
C ALA A 224 -18.29 -15.04 -8.05
N GLU A 225 -19.60 -15.06 -8.29
CA GLU A 225 -20.31 -15.99 -9.16
C GLU A 225 -19.80 -15.86 -10.59
N GLY A 226 -19.58 -14.63 -11.07
CA GLY A 226 -18.93 -14.36 -12.35
C GLY A 226 -17.49 -14.90 -12.38
N ARG A 227 -16.66 -14.64 -11.36
CA ARG A 227 -15.29 -15.22 -11.32
C ARG A 227 -15.32 -16.75 -11.38
N GLN A 228 -16.27 -17.40 -10.72
CA GLN A 228 -16.44 -18.85 -10.74
C GLN A 228 -16.95 -19.35 -12.10
N GLN A 229 -17.93 -18.68 -12.71
CA GLN A 229 -18.50 -19.02 -14.02
C GLN A 229 -17.44 -19.01 -15.12
N TYR A 230 -16.53 -18.04 -15.10
CA TYR A 230 -15.41 -17.94 -16.04
C TYR A 230 -14.14 -18.66 -15.54
N GLY A 231 -14.20 -19.46 -14.47
CA GLY A 231 -13.07 -20.26 -13.99
C GLY A 231 -11.82 -19.47 -13.62
N LEU A 232 -11.96 -18.22 -13.17
CA LEU A 232 -10.83 -17.29 -13.05
C LEU A 232 -9.82 -17.68 -11.99
N ARG A 233 -8.54 -17.48 -12.33
CA ARG A 233 -7.45 -17.50 -11.36
C ARG A 233 -7.56 -16.31 -10.39
N PRO A 234 -6.89 -16.39 -9.22
CA PRO A 234 -6.73 -15.25 -8.33
C PRO A 234 -6.07 -14.07 -9.07
N ALA A 235 -6.58 -12.85 -8.84
CA ALA A 235 -5.99 -11.63 -9.43
C ALA A 235 -4.57 -11.33 -8.90
N ASN A 236 -4.24 -11.86 -7.71
CA ASN A 236 -2.89 -11.83 -7.16
C ASN A 236 -2.16 -13.13 -7.55
N PRO A 237 -0.89 -13.05 -7.96
CA PRO A 237 0.03 -11.92 -7.71
C PRO A 237 0.04 -10.81 -8.79
N THR A 238 -0.67 -10.98 -9.90
CA THR A 238 -0.67 -10.02 -11.04
C THR A 238 -1.00 -8.58 -10.66
N GLU A 239 -2.05 -8.34 -9.88
CA GLU A 239 -2.51 -6.99 -9.51
C GLU A 239 -1.45 -6.21 -8.69
N GLU A 240 -0.89 -6.83 -7.64
CA GLU A 240 0.15 -6.24 -6.79
C GLU A 240 1.49 -6.13 -7.53
N GLY A 241 1.78 -7.07 -8.42
CA GLY A 241 2.96 -7.05 -9.30
C GLY A 241 2.94 -5.87 -10.28
N LEU A 242 1.82 -5.66 -10.98
CA LEU A 242 1.63 -4.52 -11.89
C LEU A 242 1.78 -3.21 -11.11
N ALA A 243 1.11 -3.09 -9.97
CA ALA A 243 1.15 -1.87 -9.17
C ALA A 243 2.58 -1.59 -8.68
N SER A 244 3.32 -2.62 -8.28
CA SER A 244 4.72 -2.51 -7.83
C SER A 244 5.66 -2.11 -8.96
N LEU A 245 5.54 -2.71 -10.15
CA LEU A 245 6.27 -2.30 -11.37
C LEU A 245 5.98 -0.84 -11.72
N HIS A 246 4.70 -0.46 -11.77
CA HIS A 246 4.26 0.90 -12.09
C HIS A 246 4.78 1.95 -11.09
N SER A 247 5.07 1.55 -9.85
CA SER A 247 5.67 2.42 -8.83
C SER A 247 7.13 2.81 -9.11
N VAL A 248 7.89 1.96 -9.82
CA VAL A 248 9.30 2.20 -10.22
C VAL A 248 9.47 2.59 -11.68
N LEU A 249 8.47 2.32 -12.53
CA LEU A 249 8.37 2.76 -13.92
C LEU A 249 8.75 4.24 -14.06
N PHE A 250 9.58 4.60 -15.05
CA PHE A 250 10.11 5.96 -15.28
C PHE A 250 10.99 6.57 -14.17
N ARG A 251 11.35 5.86 -13.10
CA ARG A 251 12.44 6.33 -12.21
C ARG A 251 13.76 6.25 -12.98
N LYS A 252 14.66 7.22 -12.77
CA LYS A 252 16.02 7.20 -13.36
C LYS A 252 16.79 5.91 -13.00
N GLN A 253 16.59 5.43 -11.78
CA GLN A 253 17.17 4.20 -11.23
C GLN A 253 16.00 3.33 -10.69
N PRO A 254 15.36 2.49 -11.53
CA PRO A 254 14.13 1.78 -11.16
C PRO A 254 14.40 0.48 -10.37
N PHE A 255 15.15 0.59 -9.27
CA PHE A 255 15.43 -0.54 -8.39
C PHE A 255 14.17 -1.01 -7.64
N LEU A 256 14.01 -2.33 -7.57
CA LEU A 256 12.89 -3.04 -6.93
C LEU A 256 13.11 -3.25 -5.41
N TRP A 257 13.98 -2.44 -4.80
CA TRP A 257 14.43 -2.55 -3.41
C TRP A 257 13.33 -2.91 -2.41
N ARG A 258 12.20 -2.18 -2.43
CA ARG A 258 11.13 -2.39 -1.45
C ARG A 258 10.50 -3.77 -1.57
N ALA A 259 10.26 -4.26 -2.79
CA ALA A 259 9.69 -5.59 -3.01
C ALA A 259 10.69 -6.69 -2.60
N ALA A 260 11.97 -6.52 -2.96
CA ALA A 260 13.06 -7.41 -2.59
C ALA A 260 13.26 -7.50 -1.06
N LEU A 261 13.35 -6.36 -0.37
CA LEU A 261 13.54 -6.31 1.08
C LEU A 261 12.32 -6.82 1.85
N LEU A 262 11.09 -6.56 1.40
CA LEU A 262 9.88 -7.18 1.97
C LEU A 262 9.93 -8.71 1.84
N TYR A 263 10.29 -9.23 0.66
CA TYR A 263 10.39 -10.67 0.42
C TYR A 263 11.46 -11.34 1.29
N TYR A 264 12.66 -10.75 1.34
CA TYR A 264 13.75 -11.19 2.21
C TYR A 264 13.34 -11.18 3.68
N THR A 265 12.77 -10.07 4.17
CA THR A 265 12.37 -9.90 5.57
C THR A 265 11.41 -11.00 6.02
N ILE A 266 10.38 -11.28 5.22
CA ILE A 266 9.40 -12.34 5.51
C ILE A 266 10.08 -13.72 5.55
N HIS A 267 10.93 -14.03 4.56
CA HIS A 267 11.63 -15.30 4.49
C HIS A 267 12.54 -15.55 5.71
N ARG A 268 13.13 -14.48 6.27
CA ARG A 268 13.92 -14.53 7.51
C ARG A 268 13.04 -14.59 8.76
N ALA A 269 11.93 -13.84 8.82
CA ALA A 269 10.99 -13.83 9.95
C ALA A 269 10.44 -15.22 10.28
N ALA A 270 10.20 -16.05 9.27
CA ALA A 270 9.76 -17.44 9.41
C ALA A 270 10.70 -18.30 10.29
N ARG A 271 11.96 -17.90 10.49
CA ARG A 271 13.00 -18.66 11.21
C ARG A 271 13.66 -17.88 12.35
N MET A 272 13.20 -16.66 12.64
CA MET A 272 13.87 -15.72 13.56
C MET A 272 12.86 -15.07 14.49
N SER A 273 13.28 -14.75 15.71
CA SER A 273 12.54 -13.85 16.60
C SER A 273 12.55 -12.41 16.06
N PHE A 274 11.70 -11.54 16.59
CA PHE A 274 11.67 -10.12 16.19
C PHE A 274 13.02 -9.42 16.38
N ARG A 275 13.67 -9.61 17.53
CA ARG A 275 15.01 -9.06 17.80
C ARG A 275 16.04 -9.60 16.81
N GLN A 276 16.04 -10.91 16.54
CA GLN A 276 16.97 -11.52 15.60
C GLN A 276 16.76 -10.97 14.17
N LEU A 277 15.51 -10.81 13.75
CA LEU A 277 15.17 -10.21 12.46
C LEU A 277 15.62 -8.74 12.37
N PHE A 278 15.35 -7.95 13.41
CA PHE A 278 15.76 -6.55 13.49
C PHE A 278 17.28 -6.35 13.43
N GLN A 279 18.03 -7.27 14.05
CA GLN A 279 19.49 -7.32 13.98
C GLN A 279 19.96 -7.82 12.60
N ASP A 280 19.28 -8.82 12.01
CA ASP A 280 19.62 -9.34 10.68
C ASP A 280 19.50 -8.28 9.59
N LEU A 281 18.46 -7.43 9.65
CA LEU A 281 18.24 -6.32 8.71
C LEU A 281 19.26 -5.18 8.82
N ALA A 282 20.01 -5.09 9.93
CA ALA A 282 21.02 -4.04 10.13
C ALA A 282 22.14 -4.07 9.08
N ARG A 283 22.32 -5.21 8.40
CA ARG A 283 23.27 -5.37 7.29
C ARG A 283 22.87 -4.62 6.01
N TYR A 284 21.60 -4.20 5.89
CA TYR A 284 21.02 -3.59 4.67
C TYR A 284 20.40 -2.21 4.94
N VAL A 285 19.84 -2.00 6.13
CA VAL A 285 19.17 -0.77 6.56
C VAL A 285 19.78 -0.33 7.88
N GLN A 286 20.33 0.88 7.93
CA GLN A 286 20.95 1.43 9.14
C GLN A 286 19.89 2.03 10.06
N ASP A 287 18.91 2.72 9.48
CA ASP A 287 17.80 3.32 10.20
C ASP A 287 17.05 2.29 11.06
N ALA A 288 16.89 2.58 12.35
CA ALA A 288 16.26 1.70 13.32
C ALA A 288 14.72 1.69 13.18
N ASP A 289 14.11 2.82 12.84
CA ASP A 289 12.67 2.94 12.68
C ASP A 289 12.19 2.24 11.40
N VAL A 290 12.94 2.38 10.31
CA VAL A 290 12.68 1.63 9.07
C VAL A 290 12.77 0.12 9.34
N ARG A 291 13.80 -0.36 10.06
CA ARG A 291 13.91 -1.78 10.44
C ARG A 291 12.76 -2.25 11.32
N TRP A 292 12.31 -1.42 12.25
CA TRP A 292 11.13 -1.70 13.10
C TRP A 292 9.88 -1.92 12.24
N GLU A 293 9.61 -1.04 11.26
CA GLU A 293 8.47 -1.20 10.34
C GLU A 293 8.51 -2.53 9.58
N TYR A 294 9.67 -2.89 9.00
CA TYR A 294 9.83 -4.17 8.30
C TYR A 294 9.56 -5.37 9.22
N CYS A 295 10.06 -5.33 10.46
CA CYS A 295 9.82 -6.39 11.45
C CYS A 295 8.34 -6.49 11.84
N VAL A 296 7.66 -5.36 12.13
CA VAL A 296 6.22 -5.32 12.45
C VAL A 296 5.37 -5.84 11.29
N ARG A 297 5.74 -5.55 10.04
CA ARG A 297 5.03 -6.08 8.86
C ARG A 297 5.19 -7.59 8.74
N ALA A 298 6.41 -8.11 8.89
CA ALA A 298 6.71 -9.53 8.75
C ALA A 298 6.27 -10.40 9.94
N LYS A 299 6.14 -9.83 11.15
CA LYS A 299 5.66 -10.50 12.38
C LYS A 299 4.17 -10.24 12.70
N ARG A 300 3.44 -9.65 11.76
CA ARG A 300 2.04 -9.25 11.96
C ARG A 300 1.13 -10.44 12.32
N GLY A 301 0.31 -10.27 13.36
CA GLY A 301 -0.62 -11.31 13.84
C GLY A 301 0.00 -12.32 14.81
N GLN A 302 1.25 -12.12 15.25
CA GLN A 302 1.88 -12.91 16.30
C GLN A 302 1.89 -12.14 17.62
N THR A 303 1.30 -12.72 18.66
CA THR A 303 1.32 -12.14 20.02
C THR A 303 2.72 -12.20 20.62
N ASP A 304 3.31 -13.40 20.72
CA ASP A 304 4.70 -13.58 21.14
C ASP A 304 5.64 -13.58 19.93
N THR A 305 6.35 -12.46 19.74
CA THR A 305 7.31 -12.32 18.63
C THR A 305 8.70 -12.88 18.95
N SER A 306 8.88 -13.50 20.12
CA SER A 306 10.08 -14.27 20.45
C SER A 306 10.17 -15.56 19.61
N LEU A 307 9.03 -16.07 19.16
CA LEU A 307 8.92 -17.29 18.36
C LEU A 307 9.21 -17.04 16.86
N PRO A 308 9.73 -18.04 16.12
CA PRO A 308 9.74 -18.05 14.67
C PRO A 308 8.32 -18.01 14.07
N GLY A 309 8.19 -17.46 12.85
CA GLY A 309 6.92 -17.38 12.13
C GLY A 309 6.79 -16.06 11.38
N CYS A 310 5.94 -16.00 10.34
CA CYS A 310 5.79 -14.79 9.53
C CYS A 310 4.32 -14.48 9.17
N PHE A 311 4.11 -13.30 8.57
CA PHE A 311 2.92 -12.94 7.82
C PHE A 311 3.32 -12.66 6.37
N SER A 312 3.21 -13.66 5.51
CA SER A 312 3.86 -13.68 4.19
C SER A 312 3.20 -12.84 3.11
N LYS A 313 2.12 -12.12 3.43
CA LYS A 313 1.31 -11.37 2.47
C LYS A 313 2.14 -10.45 1.55
N ASP A 314 3.16 -9.77 2.07
CA ASP A 314 3.96 -8.82 1.26
C ASP A 314 4.93 -9.51 0.28
N GLN A 315 5.09 -10.85 0.29
CA GLN A 315 5.87 -11.55 -0.75
C GLN A 315 5.22 -11.44 -2.14
N VAL A 316 3.90 -11.20 -2.18
CA VAL A 316 3.10 -11.02 -3.41
C VAL A 316 3.66 -9.93 -4.33
N TYR A 317 4.33 -8.91 -3.77
CA TYR A 317 4.88 -7.80 -4.54
C TYR A 317 6.00 -8.29 -5.47
N LEU A 318 7.02 -8.96 -4.94
CA LEU A 318 8.14 -9.45 -5.74
C LEU A 318 7.72 -10.62 -6.63
N ASP A 319 6.92 -11.56 -6.11
CA ASP A 319 6.35 -12.68 -6.86
C ASP A 319 5.59 -12.19 -8.11
N GLY A 320 4.72 -11.19 -7.95
CA GLY A 320 3.99 -10.58 -9.06
C GLY A 320 4.90 -9.84 -10.04
N ILE A 321 5.87 -9.06 -9.55
CA ILE A 321 6.86 -8.38 -10.40
C ILE A 321 7.58 -9.38 -11.29
N LEU A 322 8.16 -10.45 -10.72
CA LEU A 322 8.99 -11.39 -11.46
C LEU A 322 8.17 -12.21 -12.46
N ARG A 323 6.92 -12.59 -12.12
CA ARG A 323 5.99 -13.22 -13.08
C ARG A 323 5.64 -12.32 -14.27
N ILE A 324 5.36 -11.05 -14.02
CA ILE A 324 5.04 -10.12 -15.11
C ILE A 324 6.28 -9.86 -15.97
N LEU A 325 7.46 -9.70 -15.37
CA LEU A 325 8.71 -9.51 -16.10
C LEU A 325 9.10 -10.74 -16.93
N ARG A 326 8.90 -11.96 -16.39
CA ARG A 326 9.10 -13.22 -17.13
C ARG A 326 8.26 -13.30 -18.41
N HIS A 327 7.04 -12.78 -18.39
CA HIS A 327 6.08 -12.84 -19.51
C HIS A 327 5.89 -11.48 -20.22
N ARG A 328 6.76 -10.49 -19.97
CA ARG A 328 6.59 -9.10 -20.44
C ARG A 328 6.53 -8.93 -21.96
N GLN A 329 7.06 -9.90 -22.71
CA GLN A 329 7.00 -9.91 -24.19
C GLN A 329 5.69 -10.48 -24.74
N THR A 330 5.01 -11.35 -23.98
CA THR A 330 3.76 -12.02 -24.40
C THR A 330 2.49 -11.36 -23.85
N ILE A 331 2.58 -10.68 -22.70
CA ILE A 331 1.43 -10.01 -22.08
C ILE A 331 0.91 -8.84 -22.94
N ASP A 332 -0.37 -8.91 -23.32
CA ASP A 332 -1.17 -7.82 -23.87
C ASP A 332 -1.56 -6.84 -22.73
N PHE A 333 -0.64 -5.93 -22.37
CA PHE A 333 -0.83 -5.00 -21.25
C PHE A 333 -2.08 -4.08 -21.36
N PRO A 334 -2.43 -3.52 -22.54
CA PRO A 334 -3.70 -2.82 -22.74
C PRO A 334 -4.89 -3.70 -22.42
N LEU A 335 -4.96 -4.91 -22.99
CA LEU A 335 -6.09 -5.81 -22.77
C LEU A 335 -6.17 -6.25 -21.31
N LEU A 336 -5.06 -6.67 -20.70
CA LEU A 336 -4.98 -6.99 -19.27
C LEU A 336 -5.50 -5.84 -18.40
N THR A 337 -5.25 -4.59 -18.79
CA THR A 337 -5.76 -3.39 -18.09
C THR A 337 -7.25 -3.18 -18.30
N SER A 338 -7.76 -3.34 -19.52
CA SER A 338 -9.18 -3.23 -19.87
C SER A 338 -10.05 -4.35 -19.27
N LEU A 339 -9.52 -5.57 -19.12
CA LEU A 339 -10.18 -6.70 -18.46
C LEU A 339 -10.28 -6.56 -16.92
N GLY A 340 -9.66 -5.52 -16.33
CA GLY A 340 -9.77 -5.24 -14.90
C GLY A 340 -8.91 -6.17 -14.03
N LYS A 341 -9.43 -6.63 -12.89
CA LYS A 341 -8.65 -7.35 -11.86
C LYS A 341 -8.62 -8.86 -12.12
N VAL A 342 -7.89 -9.26 -13.16
CA VAL A 342 -7.69 -10.67 -13.59
C VAL A 342 -6.21 -11.04 -13.56
N SER A 343 -5.89 -12.35 -13.60
CA SER A 343 -4.49 -12.78 -13.80
C SER A 343 -4.05 -12.45 -15.23
N TYR A 344 -2.75 -12.27 -15.46
CA TYR A 344 -2.23 -12.14 -16.84
C TYR A 344 -2.45 -13.43 -17.63
N GLU A 345 -2.53 -14.56 -16.94
CA GLU A 345 -2.75 -15.91 -17.49
C GLU A 345 -4.19 -16.12 -18.00
N ASP A 346 -5.16 -15.33 -17.51
CA ASP A 346 -6.57 -15.44 -17.92
C ASP A 346 -6.88 -14.62 -19.19
N VAL A 347 -5.95 -13.77 -19.65
CA VAL A 347 -6.20 -12.68 -20.63
C VAL A 347 -6.74 -13.20 -21.96
N ASP A 348 -6.13 -14.23 -22.55
CA ASP A 348 -6.52 -14.70 -23.88
C ASP A 348 -7.85 -15.47 -23.87
N HIS A 349 -8.13 -16.22 -22.81
CA HIS A 349 -9.43 -16.87 -22.61
C HIS A 349 -10.55 -15.83 -22.38
N LEU A 350 -10.25 -14.69 -21.73
CA LEU A 350 -11.21 -13.64 -21.46
C LEU A 350 -11.43 -12.64 -22.60
N ARG A 351 -10.50 -12.58 -23.56
CA ARG A 351 -10.57 -11.71 -24.76
C ARG A 351 -11.94 -11.70 -25.45
N PRO A 352 -12.61 -12.84 -25.75
CA PRO A 352 -13.92 -12.85 -26.41
C PRO A 352 -15.11 -12.49 -25.49
N HIS A 353 -14.90 -12.35 -24.17
CA HIS A 353 -15.96 -12.12 -23.18
C HIS A 353 -15.87 -10.74 -22.51
N GLY A 354 -14.78 -10.01 -22.73
CA GLY A 354 -14.53 -8.71 -22.10
C GLY A 354 -15.38 -7.58 -22.66
N VAL A 355 -15.94 -6.77 -21.77
CA VAL A 355 -16.50 -5.46 -22.10
C VAL A 355 -15.33 -4.48 -22.26
N LEU A 356 -14.92 -4.24 -23.50
CA LEU A 356 -13.76 -3.39 -23.83
C LEU A 356 -14.13 -1.93 -24.11
N ASP A 357 -15.41 -1.66 -24.42
CA ASP A 357 -15.89 -0.31 -24.74
C ASP A 357 -15.73 0.67 -23.57
N ASN A 358 -15.18 1.85 -23.90
CA ASN A 358 -14.93 2.93 -22.95
C ASN A 358 -14.07 2.51 -21.74
N THR A 359 -13.24 1.46 -21.86
CA THR A 359 -12.29 1.06 -20.81
C THR A 359 -11.18 2.10 -20.65
N ARG A 360 -10.67 2.24 -19.42
CA ARG A 360 -9.68 3.25 -19.06
C ARG A 360 -8.29 2.63 -19.04
N VAL A 361 -7.46 3.00 -20.01
CA VAL A 361 -6.03 2.68 -20.04
C VAL A 361 -5.26 3.88 -19.46
N PRO A 362 -4.36 3.69 -18.49
CA PRO A 362 -3.61 4.77 -17.86
C PRO A 362 -2.78 5.57 -18.87
N HIS A 363 -2.65 6.88 -18.67
CA HIS A 363 -1.88 7.76 -19.55
C HIS A 363 -0.46 7.24 -19.81
N PHE A 364 0.19 6.67 -18.79
CA PHE A 364 1.57 6.18 -18.89
C PHE A 364 1.73 4.89 -19.71
N MET A 365 0.64 4.23 -20.11
CA MET A 365 0.61 3.01 -20.94
C MET A 365 0.19 3.30 -22.39
N GLN A 366 -0.20 4.53 -22.73
CA GLN A 366 -0.60 4.90 -24.10
C GLN A 366 0.56 4.78 -25.10
N ASP A 367 1.79 5.08 -24.68
CA ASP A 367 3.02 4.81 -25.43
C ASP A 367 3.58 3.43 -25.05
N LEU A 368 3.11 2.39 -25.75
CA LEU A 368 3.48 1.01 -25.46
C LEU A 368 4.94 0.68 -25.77
N ALA A 369 5.55 1.35 -26.76
CA ALA A 369 6.95 1.16 -27.09
C ALA A 369 7.83 1.64 -25.92
N ARG A 370 7.55 2.85 -25.42
CA ARG A 370 8.24 3.39 -24.24
C ARG A 370 7.91 2.61 -22.96
N TYR A 371 6.66 2.17 -22.78
CA TYR A 371 6.28 1.32 -21.64
C TYR A 371 7.11 0.03 -21.60
N ARG A 372 7.18 -0.70 -22.72
CA ARG A 372 8.03 -1.91 -22.86
C ARG A 372 9.51 -1.60 -22.62
N GLN A 373 10.03 -0.50 -23.17
CA GLN A 373 11.40 -0.06 -22.91
C GLN A 373 11.69 0.16 -21.41
N GLN A 374 10.71 0.67 -20.64
CA GLN A 374 10.88 0.79 -19.18
C GLN A 374 10.90 -0.57 -18.46
N LEU A 375 10.20 -1.59 -18.97
CA LEU A 375 10.27 -2.94 -18.39
C LEU A 375 11.65 -3.58 -18.62
N GLU A 376 12.26 -3.40 -19.80
CA GLU A 376 13.66 -3.82 -20.02
C GLU A 376 14.63 -3.02 -19.14
N HIS A 377 14.41 -1.70 -18.97
CA HIS A 377 15.23 -0.90 -18.05
C HIS A 377 15.12 -1.37 -16.59
N ILE A 378 13.94 -1.84 -16.16
CA ILE A 378 13.75 -2.49 -14.86
C ILE A 378 14.54 -3.81 -14.79
N MET A 379 14.42 -4.69 -15.79
CA MET A 379 15.19 -5.94 -15.86
C MET A 379 16.70 -5.69 -15.72
N THR A 380 17.25 -4.83 -16.58
CA THR A 380 18.69 -4.51 -16.61
C THR A 380 19.16 -3.85 -15.30
N THR A 381 18.42 -2.88 -14.77
CA THR A 381 18.80 -2.18 -13.52
C THR A 381 18.87 -3.14 -12.34
N ASN A 382 17.99 -4.15 -12.30
CA ASN A 382 17.86 -5.10 -11.20
C ASN A 382 18.64 -6.40 -11.41
N ARG A 383 19.47 -6.48 -12.47
CA ARG A 383 20.28 -7.66 -12.82
C ARG A 383 19.48 -8.95 -12.94
N LEU A 384 18.24 -8.87 -13.42
CA LEU A 384 17.37 -10.02 -13.62
C LEU A 384 17.72 -10.71 -14.94
N ASP A 385 17.99 -12.01 -14.89
CA ASP A 385 18.29 -12.84 -16.07
C ASP A 385 17.03 -13.55 -16.61
N GLU A 386 16.85 -13.52 -17.92
CA GLU A 386 15.67 -14.11 -18.57
C GLU A 386 15.68 -15.64 -18.54
N ALA A 387 16.85 -16.27 -18.67
CA ALA A 387 16.97 -17.72 -18.58
C ALA A 387 16.78 -18.22 -17.14
N GLU A 388 17.22 -17.46 -16.12
CA GLU A 388 16.95 -17.75 -14.72
C GLU A 388 15.46 -17.63 -14.39
N LEU A 389 14.80 -16.54 -14.80
CA LEU A 389 13.34 -16.43 -14.67
C LEU A 389 12.63 -17.58 -15.41
N GLY A 390 13.13 -18.00 -16.57
CA GLY A 390 12.63 -19.18 -17.30
C GLY A 390 12.71 -20.49 -16.51
N ARG A 391 13.77 -20.69 -15.71
CA ARG A 391 13.92 -21.86 -14.83
C ARG A 391 13.03 -21.80 -13.59
N LEU A 392 12.82 -20.61 -13.02
CA LEU A 392 12.01 -20.39 -11.81
C LEU A 392 10.50 -20.31 -12.07
N LEU A 393 10.14 -19.94 -13.31
CA LEU A 393 8.80 -19.74 -13.81
C LEU A 393 8.74 -20.34 -15.25
N PRO A 394 8.59 -21.68 -15.35
CA PRO A 394 8.23 -22.31 -16.62
C PRO A 394 6.83 -21.86 -17.07
N ASP A 395 6.57 -21.99 -18.38
CA ASP A 395 5.30 -21.62 -19.02
C ASP A 395 4.14 -22.58 -18.62
#